data_AF-A0A480BRZ8-F1
#
_entry.id   AF-A0A480BRZ8-F1
#
_cell.length_a   1.000
_cell.length_b   1.000
_cell.length_c   1.000
_cell.angle_alpha   90.00
_cell.angle_beta   90.00
_cell.angle_gamma   90.00
#
_symmetry.space_group_name_H-M   'P 1'
#
loop_
_entity.id
_entity.type
_entity.pdbx_description
1 polymer ?
#
loop_
_entity_poly.entity_id
_entity_poly.type
_entity_poly.pdbx_seq_one_letter_code
_entity_poly.pdbx_strand_id
1 'polypeptide(L)' 'MSAAAEAQLPAPWRITQRRQDTADVFTWIVAPLGEAGISCAPGQFNMVYAYGIGEVPIS' A
#
# COMPACT_ATOMS: atom_id res chain seq x y z
N MET A 1 20.37 12.75 -12.69
CA MET A 1 19.75 13.21 -11.43
C MET A 1 18.56 12.34 -11.13
N SER A 2 18.47 11.71 -9.96
CA SER A 2 17.22 11.08 -9.52
C SER A 2 16.22 12.21 -9.30
N ALA A 3 15.13 12.23 -10.06
CA ALA A 3 13.98 13.03 -9.65
C ALA A 3 13.60 12.56 -8.24
N ALA A 4 13.46 13.49 -7.30
CA ALA A 4 12.83 13.16 -6.03
C ALA A 4 11.45 12.58 -6.38
N ALA A 5 11.15 11.38 -5.91
CA ALA A 5 9.82 10.81 -6.09
C ALA A 5 8.84 11.83 -5.50
N GLU A 6 7.96 12.38 -6.35
CA GLU A 6 6.87 13.24 -5.86
C GLU A 6 6.18 12.49 -4.73
N ALA A 7 5.97 13.16 -3.60
CA ALA A 7 5.36 12.55 -2.44
C ALA A 7 3.97 12.05 -2.84
N GLN A 8 3.82 10.74 -2.93
CA GLN A 8 2.59 10.13 -3.38
C GLN A 8 1.52 10.35 -2.30
N LEU A 9 0.52 11.17 -2.64
CA LEU A 9 -0.57 11.46 -1.69
C LEU A 9 -1.38 10.18 -1.43
N PRO A 10 -1.90 9.99 -0.19
CA PRO A 10 -2.78 8.88 0.10
C PRO A 10 -3.99 8.90 -0.86
N ALA A 11 -4.18 7.78 -1.54
CA ALA A 11 -5.35 7.55 -2.39
C ALA A 11 -6.18 6.39 -1.80
N PRO A 12 -7.49 6.31 -2.07
CA PRO A 12 -8.30 5.20 -1.64
C PRO A 12 -7.97 3.92 -2.42
N TRP A 13 -7.77 2.81 -1.70
CA TRP A 13 -7.56 1.47 -2.26
C TRP A 13 -8.60 0.51 -1.69
N ARG A 14 -8.98 -0.49 -2.49
CA ARG A 14 -9.90 -1.56 -2.09
C ARG A 14 -9.13 -2.86 -1.93
N ILE A 15 -9.34 -3.53 -0.79
CA ILE A 15 -8.93 -4.92 -0.61
C ILE A 15 -9.88 -5.79 -1.46
N THR A 16 -9.33 -6.45 -2.47
CA THR A 16 -10.08 -7.35 -3.37
C THR A 16 -10.01 -8.80 -2.91
N GLN A 17 -8.95 -9.17 -2.18
CA GLN A 17 -8.81 -10.48 -1.57
C GLN A 17 -8.06 -10.37 -0.25
N ARG A 18 -8.44 -11.22 0.71
CA ARG A 18 -7.73 -11.45 1.96
C ARG A 18 -7.38 -12.92 2.08
N ARG A 19 -6.10 -13.23 2.27
CA ARG A 19 -5.60 -14.56 2.63
C ARG A 19 -5.04 -14.50 4.05
N GLN A 20 -5.35 -15.52 4.84
CA GLN A 20 -4.76 -15.71 6.16
C GLN A 20 -3.60 -16.69 6.02
N ASP A 21 -2.40 -16.28 6.40
CA ASP A 21 -1.19 -17.11 6.29
C ASP A 21 -0.90 -17.84 7.62
N THR A 22 -1.15 -17.19 8.76
CA THR A 22 -1.04 -17.75 10.13
C THR A 22 -2.20 -17.24 11.01
N ALA A 23 -2.16 -17.50 12.33
CA ALA A 23 -3.17 -16.97 13.25
C ALA A 23 -3.25 -15.43 13.26
N ASP A 24 -2.15 -14.75 12.97
CA ASP A 24 -1.96 -13.31 13.09
C ASP A 24 -1.40 -12.62 11.82
N VAL A 25 -0.97 -13.39 10.81
CA VAL A 25 -0.44 -12.86 9.55
C VAL A 25 -1.45 -13.00 8.42
N PHE A 26 -1.63 -11.90 7.67
CA PHE A 26 -2.53 -11.82 6.52
C PHE A 26 -1.84 -11.20 5.31
N THR A 27 -2.18 -11.72 4.14
CA THR A 27 -1.85 -11.12 2.85
C THR A 27 -3.12 -10.51 2.24
N TRP A 28 -3.04 -9.25 1.82
CA TRP A 28 -4.12 -8.58 1.09
C TRP A 28 -3.73 -8.33 -0.35
N ILE A 29 -4.66 -8.58 -1.27
CA ILE A 29 -4.57 -8.09 -2.64
C ILE A 29 -5.40 -6.81 -2.68
N VAL A 30 -4.81 -5.74 -3.19
CA VAL A 30 -5.42 -4.42 -3.24
C VAL A 30 -5.47 -3.90 -4.67
N ALA A 31 -6.51 -3.12 -4.97
CA ALA A 31 -6.67 -2.41 -6.23
C ALA A 31 -7.01 -0.94 -5.97
N PRO A 32 -6.52 0.00 -6.80
CA PRO A 32 -6.82 1.41 -6.64
C PRO A 32 -8.30 1.69 -6.92
N LEU A 33 -8.89 2.62 -6.15
CA LEU A 33 -10.20 3.19 -6.46
C LEU A 33 -10.00 4.48 -7.25
N GLY A 34 -9.58 4.35 -8.52
CA GLY A 34 -9.32 5.47 -9.43
C GLY A 34 -8.04 5.24 -10.25
N GLU A 35 -7.42 6.34 -10.71
CA GLU A 35 -6.20 6.30 -11.52
C GLU A 35 -4.91 6.22 -10.68
N ALA A 36 -5.03 6.02 -9.36
CA ALA A 36 -3.87 5.87 -8.50
C ALA A 36 -3.05 4.63 -8.91
N GLY A 37 -1.76 4.82 -9.15
CA GLY A 37 -0.81 3.76 -9.46
C GLY A 37 0.31 3.72 -8.42
N ILE A 38 0.82 2.54 -8.11
CA ILE A 38 2.04 2.37 -7.31
C ILE A 38 3.10 1.75 -8.22
N SER A 39 4.30 2.30 -8.21
CA SER A 39 5.49 1.67 -8.79
C SER A 39 6.33 1.08 -7.67
N CYS A 40 6.58 -0.23 -7.71
CA CYS A 40 7.42 -0.92 -6.73
C CYS A 40 8.72 -1.39 -7.36
N ALA A 41 9.84 -1.19 -6.67
CA ALA A 41 11.13 -1.83 -6.94
C ALA A 41 11.56 -2.68 -5.73
N PRO A 42 12.42 -3.70 -5.93
CA PRO A 42 12.92 -4.53 -4.84
C PRO A 42 13.58 -3.69 -3.72
N GLY A 43 13.25 -4.03 -2.46
CA GLY A 43 13.73 -3.31 -1.28
C GLY A 43 12.93 -2.04 -0.93
N GLN A 44 11.89 -1.69 -1.71
CA GLN A 44 10.95 -0.63 -1.36
C GLN A 44 9.76 -1.16 -0.57
N PHE A 45 9.02 -0.23 0.02
CA PHE A 45 7.75 -0.45 0.69
C PHE A 45 6.82 0.73 0.38
N ASN A 46 5.53 0.55 0.66
CA ASN A 46 4.52 1.60 0.55
C ASN A 46 3.95 1.97 1.92
N MET A 47 3.59 3.23 2.10
CA MET A 47 2.87 3.68 3.29
C MET A 47 1.39 3.31 3.16
N VAL A 48 0.87 2.57 4.13
CA VAL A 48 -0.55 2.21 4.21
C VAL A 48 -1.18 3.03 5.33
N TYR A 49 -2.16 3.86 4.96
CA TYR A 49 -2.96 4.64 5.90
C TYR A 49 -4.32 3.96 6.13
N ALA A 50 -4.67 3.79 7.40
CA ALA A 50 -6.00 3.37 7.83
C ALA A 50 -6.68 4.53 8.57
N TYR A 51 -7.83 4.95 8.03
CA TYR A 51 -8.58 6.11 8.54
C TYR A 51 -8.87 5.99 10.03
N GLY A 52 -8.45 7.00 10.80
CA GLY A 52 -8.62 7.07 12.26
C GLY A 52 -7.70 6.14 13.08
N ILE A 53 -6.85 5.32 12.45
CA ILE A 53 -5.93 4.40 13.12
C ILE A 53 -4.49 4.92 13.02
N GLY A 54 -4.05 5.32 11.83
CA GLY A 54 -2.69 5.79 11.58
C GLY A 54 -2.10 5.23 10.30
N GLU A 55 -0.78 5.30 10.17
CA GLU A 55 -0.03 4.85 9.00
C GLU A 55 1.11 3.91 9.38
N VAL A 56 1.41 2.96 8.49
CA VAL A 56 2.49 1.99 8.67
C VAL A 56 3.15 1.67 7.33
N PRO A 57 4.49 1.50 7.28
CA PRO A 57 5.17 1.00 6.09
C PRO A 57 4.93 -0.50 5.89
N ILE A 58 4.54 -0.92 4.68
CA ILE A 58 4.33 -2.32 4.29
C ILE A 58 5.06 -2.59 2.96
N SER A 59 5.90 -3.62 2.92
CA SER A 59 6.66 -4.05 1.72
C SER A 59 5.76 -4.63 0.64
#